data_AF-A0AAU3FPY0-F1
#
_entry.id   AF-A0AAU3FPY0-F1
#
_cell.length_a   1.000
_cell.length_b   1.000
_cell.length_c   1.000
_cell.angle_alpha   90.00
_cell.angle_beta   90.00
_cell.angle_gamma   90.00
#
_symmetry.space_group_name_H-M   'P 1'
#
loop_
_entity.id
_entity.type
_entity.pdbx_description
1 polymer ?
#
loop_
_entity_poly.entity_id
_entity_poly.type
_entity_poly.pdbx_seq_one_letter_code
_entity_poly.pdbx_strand_id
1 'polypeptide(L)'
;MATAVALVMASLVGTRHLVACYRQRGVPAGLAVRRALATTAMAAWTLPWLMVVLTPLDAPREVRLVPLRDLVEILADHPLTAFFQIVGNLLVFAAVGFGLGMGWQVRFAYVVVAAAGMSTAVEALQYALALGRVSSIDDVLLNATGAGLAVLPARRMPVPDRLLSLLPSR
;
A
#
# COMPACT_ATOMS: atom_id res chain seq x y z
N MET A 1 22.91 -2.88 -3.31
CA MET A 1 22.73 -3.16 -4.74
C MET A 1 22.14 -4.55 -5.01
N ALA A 2 22.71 -5.63 -4.46
CA ALA A 2 22.23 -7.00 -4.66
C ALA A 2 20.76 -7.23 -4.21
N THR A 3 20.36 -6.65 -3.07
CA THR A 3 18.98 -6.75 -2.53
C THR A 3 17.94 -6.08 -3.43
N ALA A 4 18.24 -4.90 -3.97
CA ALA A 4 17.36 -4.20 -4.90
C ALA A 4 17.18 -4.98 -6.21
N VAL A 5 18.27 -5.53 -6.76
CA VAL A 5 18.22 -6.39 -7.95
C VAL A 5 17.38 -7.64 -7.68
N ALA A 6 17.56 -8.29 -6.54
CA ALA A 6 16.77 -9.47 -6.16
C ALA A 6 15.27 -9.15 -6.05
N LEU A 7 14.89 -8.01 -5.47
CA LEU A 7 13.50 -7.56 -5.38
C LEU A 7 12.87 -7.30 -6.76
N VAL A 8 13.63 -6.66 -7.66
CA VAL A 8 13.18 -6.42 -9.04
C VAL A 8 12.97 -7.75 -9.76
N MET A 9 13.93 -8.67 -9.67
CA MET A 9 13.83 -9.99 -10.31
C MET A 9 12.68 -10.81 -9.74
N ALA A 10 12.52 -10.83 -8.41
CA ALA A 10 11.39 -11.49 -7.74
C ALA A 10 10.04 -10.90 -8.18
N SER A 11 9.96 -9.57 -8.32
CA SER A 11 8.75 -8.89 -8.81
C SER A 11 8.42 -9.26 -10.25
N LEU A 12 9.42 -9.37 -11.13
CA LEU A 12 9.24 -9.78 -12.53
C LEU A 12 8.78 -11.24 -12.64
N VAL A 13 9.44 -12.15 -11.91
CA VAL A 13 9.08 -13.57 -11.87
C VAL A 13 7.68 -13.76 -11.28
N GLY A 14 7.39 -13.11 -10.15
CA GLY A 14 6.09 -13.12 -9.49
C GLY A 14 4.99 -12.60 -10.40
N THR A 15 5.23 -11.50 -11.12
CA THR A 15 4.26 -10.97 -12.09
C THR A 15 3.96 -11.98 -13.19
N ARG A 16 4.99 -12.59 -13.80
CA ARG A 16 4.80 -13.61 -14.85
C ARG A 16 4.01 -14.82 -14.33
N HIS A 17 4.34 -15.28 -13.13
CA HIS A 17 3.62 -16.38 -12.49
C HIS A 17 2.15 -16.03 -12.24
N LEU A 18 1.86 -14.84 -11.70
CA LEU A 18 0.50 -14.36 -11.48
C LEU A 18 -0.29 -14.23 -12.78
N VAL A 19 0.33 -13.75 -13.88
CA VAL A 19 -0.32 -13.72 -15.20
C VAL A 19 -0.71 -15.15 -15.62
N ALA A 20 0.20 -16.11 -15.49
CA ALA A 20 -0.09 -17.51 -15.83
C ALA A 20 -1.25 -18.07 -14.98
N CYS A 21 -1.26 -17.81 -13.67
CA CYS A 21 -2.34 -18.22 -12.77
C CYS A 21 -3.68 -17.58 -13.14
N TYR A 22 -3.72 -16.27 -13.44
CA TYR A 22 -4.95 -15.60 -13.87
C TYR A 22 -5.45 -16.14 -15.22
N ARG A 23 -4.55 -16.41 -16.18
CA ARG A 23 -4.92 -17.02 -17.47
C ARG A 23 -5.47 -18.44 -17.30
N GLN A 24 -4.89 -19.24 -16.40
CA GLN A 24 -5.41 -20.58 -16.07
C GLN A 24 -6.82 -20.52 -15.47
N ARG A 25 -7.15 -19.43 -14.76
CA ARG A 25 -8.49 -19.15 -14.22
C ARG A 25 -9.44 -18.48 -15.22
N GLY A 26 -9.10 -18.45 -16.50
CA GLY A 26 -9.96 -17.90 -17.57
C GLY A 26 -9.99 -16.36 -17.65
N VAL A 27 -9.10 -15.64 -16.96
CA VAL A 27 -9.04 -14.18 -17.06
C VAL A 27 -8.44 -13.77 -18.42
N PRO A 28 -9.09 -12.84 -19.17
CA PRO A 28 -8.55 -12.34 -20.44
C PRO A 28 -7.13 -11.78 -20.29
N ALA A 29 -6.28 -11.94 -21.32
CA ALA A 29 -4.84 -11.66 -21.22
C ALA A 29 -4.52 -10.25 -20.68
N GLY A 30 -5.16 -9.20 -21.20
CA GLY A 30 -4.94 -7.83 -20.72
C GLY A 30 -5.35 -7.62 -19.27
N LEU A 31 -6.48 -8.20 -18.85
CA LEU A 31 -6.92 -8.12 -17.45
C LEU A 31 -6.03 -8.97 -16.52
N ALA A 32 -5.50 -10.09 -17.00
CA ALA A 32 -4.56 -10.93 -16.27
C ALA A 32 -3.24 -10.17 -16.00
N VAL A 33 -2.71 -9.47 -17.00
CA VAL A 33 -1.54 -8.58 -16.85
C VAL A 33 -1.84 -7.47 -15.87
N ARG A 34 -2.99 -6.80 -16.02
CA ARG A 34 -3.38 -5.69 -15.15
C ARG A 34 -3.48 -6.10 -13.68
N ARG A 35 -4.12 -7.24 -13.41
CA ARG A 35 -4.24 -7.81 -12.05
C ARG A 35 -2.88 -8.26 -11.51
N ALA A 36 -2.05 -8.91 -12.32
CA ALA A 36 -0.73 -9.33 -11.89
C ALA A 36 0.16 -8.13 -11.52
N LEU A 37 0.21 -7.10 -12.36
CA LEU A 37 0.95 -5.87 -12.07
C LEU A 37 0.42 -5.16 -10.83
N ALA A 38 -0.90 -5.07 -10.67
CA ALA A 38 -1.52 -4.50 -9.49
C ALA A 38 -1.11 -5.27 -8.22
N THR A 39 -1.25 -6.60 -8.20
CA THR A 39 -0.84 -7.44 -7.07
C THR A 39 0.65 -7.26 -6.75
N THR A 40 1.51 -7.29 -7.76
CA THR A 40 2.95 -7.12 -7.56
C THR A 40 3.28 -5.74 -7.00
N ALA A 41 2.69 -4.66 -7.54
CA ALA A 41 2.91 -3.31 -7.05
C ALA A 41 2.44 -3.15 -5.60
N MET A 42 1.27 -3.70 -5.27
CA MET A 42 0.74 -3.74 -3.90
C MET A 42 1.73 -4.41 -2.95
N ALA A 43 2.21 -5.61 -3.30
CA ALA A 43 3.11 -6.37 -2.44
C ALA A 43 4.50 -5.71 -2.32
N ALA A 44 5.11 -5.35 -3.45
CA ALA A 44 6.46 -4.79 -3.50
C ALA A 44 6.57 -3.45 -2.77
N TRP A 45 5.48 -2.67 -2.70
CA TRP A 45 5.43 -1.41 -1.98
C TRP A 45 5.01 -1.56 -0.52
N THR A 46 3.89 -2.26 -0.27
CA THR A 46 3.27 -2.29 1.07
C THR A 46 4.07 -3.15 2.04
N LEU A 47 4.66 -4.26 1.59
CA LEU A 47 5.40 -5.16 2.49
C LEU A 47 6.62 -4.49 3.16
N PRO A 48 7.49 -3.75 2.44
CA PRO A 48 8.55 -2.98 3.10
C PRO A 48 8.03 -1.97 4.13
N TRP A 49 6.95 -1.24 3.83
CA TRP A 49 6.35 -0.32 4.79
C TRP A 49 5.84 -1.05 6.02
N LEU A 50 5.15 -2.18 5.86
CA LEU A 50 4.69 -3.00 6.98
C LEU A 50 5.85 -3.49 7.85
N MET A 51 6.97 -3.89 7.25
CA MET A 51 8.18 -4.25 7.99
C MET A 51 8.68 -3.07 8.82
N VAL A 52 8.73 -1.86 8.24
CA VAL A 52 9.21 -0.65 8.94
C VAL A 52 8.28 -0.26 10.09
N VAL A 53 6.96 -0.22 9.88
CA VAL A 53 6.00 0.24 10.92
C VAL A 53 5.79 -0.80 12.02
N LEU A 54 6.02 -2.09 11.74
CA LEU A 54 5.98 -3.18 12.71
C LEU A 54 7.35 -3.51 13.32
N THR A 55 8.40 -2.77 12.98
CA THR A 55 9.68 -2.91 13.65
C THR A 55 9.59 -2.26 15.05
N PRO A 56 9.89 -3.00 16.13
CA PRO A 56 9.89 -2.44 17.49
C PRO A 56 10.86 -1.27 17.62
N LEU A 57 10.49 -0.28 18.45
CA LEU A 57 11.38 0.79 18.89
C LEU A 57 11.64 0.65 20.39
N ASP A 58 12.79 1.14 20.83
CA ASP A 58 13.11 1.28 22.26
C ASP A 58 12.45 2.54 22.83
N ALA A 59 11.13 2.46 22.98
CA ALA A 59 10.28 3.55 23.46
C ALA A 59 9.04 2.97 24.15
N PRO A 60 8.35 3.73 25.02
CA PRO A 60 7.07 3.32 25.56
C PRO A 60 5.99 3.29 24.47
N ARG A 61 5.00 2.41 24.61
CA ARG A 61 3.80 2.47 23.76
C ARG A 61 2.88 3.60 24.22
N GLU A 62 2.25 4.28 23.28
CA GLU A 62 1.27 5.35 23.53
C GLU A 62 0.02 5.13 22.69
N VAL A 63 -1.11 5.73 23.10
CA VAL A 63 -2.38 5.65 22.37
C VAL A 63 -2.94 7.05 22.22
N ARG A 64 -3.29 7.44 20.99
CA ARG A 64 -3.80 8.76 20.66
C ARG A 64 -5.02 8.67 19.76
N LEU A 65 -6.18 8.93 20.36
CA LEU A 65 -7.50 8.72 19.72
C LEU A 65 -8.21 10.03 19.40
N VAL A 66 -7.64 11.17 19.76
CA VAL A 66 -8.22 12.48 19.44
C VAL A 66 -7.72 12.88 18.05
N PRO A 67 -8.60 12.88 17.04
CA PRO A 67 -8.17 13.13 15.67
C PRO A 67 -7.64 14.55 15.50
N LEU A 68 -6.63 14.68 14.65
CA LEU A 68 -5.93 15.89 14.21
C LEU A 68 -5.15 16.63 15.30
N ARG A 69 -5.29 16.23 16.56
CA ARG A 69 -4.62 16.89 17.68
C ARG A 69 -3.10 16.77 17.56
N ASP A 70 -2.62 15.55 17.40
CA ASP A 70 -1.19 15.28 17.31
C ASP A 70 -0.58 15.93 16.08
N LEU A 71 -1.30 15.88 14.97
CA LEU A 71 -0.84 16.47 13.73
C LEU A 71 -0.66 17.98 13.85
N VAL A 72 -1.58 18.68 14.53
CA VAL A 72 -1.49 20.12 14.77
C VAL A 72 -0.34 20.44 15.73
N GLU A 73 -0.19 19.68 16.83
CA GLU A 73 0.90 19.86 17.80
C GLU A 73 2.28 19.65 17.14
N ILE A 74 2.46 18.55 16.40
CA ILE A 74 3.72 18.25 15.70
C ILE A 74 4.01 19.25 14.57
N LEU A 75 3.00 19.72 13.85
CA LEU A 75 3.19 20.70 12.79
C LEU A 75 3.66 22.06 13.34
N ALA A 76 3.16 22.44 14.52
CA ALA A 76 3.57 23.68 15.18
C ALA A 76 5.00 23.61 15.73
N ASP A 77 5.36 22.49 16.37
CA ASP A 77 6.64 22.37 17.07
C ASP A 77 7.77 21.84 16.17
N HIS A 78 7.48 20.91 15.27
CA HIS A 78 8.46 20.15 14.48
C HIS A 78 7.98 19.90 13.04
N PRO A 79 7.88 20.95 12.19
CA PRO A 79 7.23 20.88 10.88
C PRO A 79 7.89 19.88 9.91
N LEU A 80 9.20 19.68 10.00
CA LEU A 80 9.90 18.70 9.17
C LEU A 80 9.52 17.26 9.56
N THR A 81 9.40 16.99 10.87
CA THR A 81 8.92 15.70 11.38
C THR A 81 7.47 15.47 10.96
N ALA A 82 6.63 16.51 11.07
CA ALA A 82 5.24 16.48 10.61
C ALA A 82 5.15 16.08 9.13
N PHE A 83 5.97 16.68 8.28
CA PHE A 83 6.00 16.37 6.85
C PHE A 83 6.31 14.89 6.61
N PHE A 84 7.35 14.33 7.23
CA PHE A 84 7.70 12.93 7.06
C PHE A 84 6.63 11.97 7.60
N GLN A 85 5.96 12.31 8.71
CA GLN A 85 4.86 11.51 9.25
C GLN A 85 3.65 11.53 8.31
N ILE A 86 3.23 12.70 7.84
CA ILE A 86 2.11 12.85 6.91
C ILE A 86 2.39 12.07 5.63
N VAL A 87 3.53 12.33 4.99
CA VAL A 87 3.88 11.69 3.71
C VAL A 87 4.11 10.20 3.89
N GLY A 88 4.79 9.78 4.96
CA GLY A 88 5.02 8.37 5.27
C GLY A 88 3.73 7.59 5.37
N ASN A 89 2.77 8.06 6.17
CA ASN A 89 1.47 7.42 6.32
C ASN A 89 0.64 7.48 5.03
N LEU A 90 0.59 8.61 4.32
CA LEU A 90 -0.09 8.67 3.02
C LEU A 90 0.44 7.60 2.04
N LEU A 91 1.69 7.17 2.18
CA LEU A 91 2.32 6.21 1.28
C LEU A 91 2.11 4.74 1.67
N VAL A 92 1.96 4.36 2.94
CA VAL A 92 1.94 2.94 3.39
C VAL A 92 0.97 2.09 2.56
N PHE A 93 -0.29 2.52 2.45
CA PHE A 93 -1.34 1.80 1.71
C PHE A 93 -1.70 2.44 0.36
N ALA A 94 -0.94 3.44 -0.12
CA ALA A 94 -1.17 4.04 -1.44
C ALA A 94 -1.15 3.01 -2.56
N ALA A 95 -0.20 2.07 -2.54
CA ALA A 95 -0.12 1.01 -3.55
C ALA A 95 -1.31 0.05 -3.52
N VAL A 96 -1.93 -0.17 -2.35
CA VAL A 96 -3.21 -0.92 -2.25
C VAL A 96 -4.30 -0.18 -3.00
N GLY A 97 -4.48 1.12 -2.73
CA GLY A 97 -5.48 1.91 -3.44
C GLY A 97 -5.25 1.94 -4.94
N PHE A 98 -4.01 2.17 -5.36
CA PHE A 98 -3.61 2.11 -6.76
C PHE A 98 -3.90 0.75 -7.40
N GLY A 99 -3.45 -0.35 -6.76
CA GLY A 99 -3.62 -1.70 -7.28
C GLY A 99 -5.08 -2.15 -7.36
N LEU A 100 -5.89 -1.84 -6.35
CA LEU A 100 -7.33 -2.14 -6.38
C LEU A 100 -8.06 -1.36 -7.48
N GLY A 101 -7.68 -0.11 -7.71
CA GLY A 101 -8.20 0.70 -8.81
C GLY A 101 -7.78 0.15 -10.18
N MET A 102 -6.49 -0.15 -10.35
CA MET A 102 -5.94 -0.66 -11.60
C MET A 102 -6.46 -2.07 -11.90
N GLY A 103 -6.26 -3.05 -11.02
CA GLY A 103 -6.56 -4.46 -11.29
C GLY A 103 -8.04 -4.85 -11.24
N TRP A 104 -8.83 -4.18 -10.39
CA TRP A 104 -10.21 -4.59 -10.08
C TRP A 104 -11.25 -3.48 -10.16
N GLN A 105 -10.86 -2.23 -10.44
CA GLN A 105 -11.80 -1.11 -10.53
C GLN A 105 -12.67 -0.94 -9.28
N VAL A 106 -12.12 -1.28 -8.11
CA VAL A 106 -12.84 -1.19 -6.84
C VAL A 106 -13.30 0.25 -6.61
N ARG A 107 -14.53 0.41 -6.10
CA ARG A 107 -15.10 1.74 -5.82
C ARG A 107 -14.30 2.42 -4.70
N PHE A 108 -14.15 3.74 -4.81
CA PHE A 108 -13.42 4.59 -3.87
C PHE A 108 -13.77 4.27 -2.41
N ALA A 109 -15.06 4.22 -2.05
CA ALA A 109 -15.49 3.95 -0.69
C ALA A 109 -14.97 2.60 -0.14
N TYR A 110 -14.99 1.54 -0.95
CA TYR A 110 -14.48 0.23 -0.52
C TYR A 110 -12.96 0.23 -0.35
N VAL A 111 -12.23 0.99 -1.18
CA VAL A 111 -10.77 1.15 -1.02
C VAL A 111 -10.45 1.87 0.29
N VAL A 112 -11.15 2.97 0.59
CA VAL A 112 -10.95 3.74 1.82
C VAL A 112 -11.27 2.89 3.05
N VAL A 113 -12.39 2.17 3.05
CA VAL A 113 -12.77 1.27 4.16
C VAL A 113 -11.76 0.14 4.34
N ALA A 114 -11.30 -0.49 3.26
CA ALA A 114 -10.29 -1.55 3.34
C ALA A 114 -8.96 -1.02 3.89
N ALA A 115 -8.50 0.14 3.43
CA ALA A 115 -7.27 0.77 3.91
C ALA A 115 -7.38 1.19 5.38
N ALA A 116 -8.50 1.78 5.79
CA ALA A 116 -8.76 2.10 7.20
C ALA A 116 -8.76 0.84 8.07
N GLY A 117 -9.38 -0.26 7.63
CA GLY A 117 -9.38 -1.53 8.34
C GLY A 117 -7.98 -2.14 8.47
N MET A 118 -7.19 -2.15 7.38
CA MET A 118 -5.80 -2.61 7.43
C MET A 118 -4.93 -1.74 8.33
N SER A 119 -5.07 -0.42 8.26
CA SER A 119 -4.33 0.48 9.15
C SER A 119 -4.72 0.25 10.60
N THR A 120 -6.01 0.13 10.90
CA THR A 120 -6.48 -0.19 12.26
C THR A 120 -5.88 -1.49 12.79
N ALA A 121 -5.73 -2.51 11.93
CA ALA A 121 -5.08 -3.76 12.31
C ALA A 121 -3.57 -3.56 12.60
N VAL A 122 -2.88 -2.69 11.86
CA VAL A 122 -1.48 -2.31 12.13
C VAL A 122 -1.36 -1.60 13.49
N GLU A 123 -2.20 -0.59 13.74
CA GLU A 123 -2.23 0.12 15.03
C GLU A 123 -2.50 -0.84 16.19
N ALA A 124 -3.49 -1.72 16.04
CA ALA A 124 -3.83 -2.71 17.04
C ALA A 124 -2.67 -3.69 17.30
N LEU A 125 -1.94 -4.09 16.27
CA LEU A 125 -0.79 -4.96 16.38
C LEU A 125 0.37 -4.26 17.10
N GLN A 126 0.64 -3.00 16.77
CA GLN A 126 1.65 -2.18 17.45
C GLN A 126 1.35 -2.05 18.94
N TYR A 127 0.10 -1.79 19.29
CA TYR A 127 -0.33 -1.70 20.69
C TYR A 127 -0.24 -3.05 21.41
N ALA A 128 -0.79 -4.10 20.81
CA ALA A 128 -0.89 -5.44 21.42
C ALA A 128 0.48 -6.09 21.60
N LEU A 129 1.40 -5.91 20.66
CA LEU A 129 2.77 -6.42 20.75
C LEU A 129 3.72 -5.47 21.49
N ALA A 130 3.23 -4.32 21.98
CA ALA A 130 4.01 -3.32 22.68
C ALA A 130 5.28 -2.90 21.92
N LEU A 131 5.14 -2.58 20.63
CA LEU A 131 6.27 -2.28 19.73
C LEU A 131 6.98 -0.95 19.99
N GLY A 132 6.71 -0.28 21.12
CA GLY A 132 7.24 1.04 21.42
C GLY A 132 6.83 2.11 20.41
N ARG A 133 5.62 1.98 19.86
CA ARG A 133 5.04 2.90 18.88
C ARG A 133 3.85 3.64 19.49
N VAL A 134 3.53 4.78 18.91
CA VAL A 134 2.28 5.50 19.17
C VAL A 134 1.21 4.89 18.29
N SER A 135 0.14 4.39 18.88
CA SER A 135 -1.03 3.95 18.12
C SER A 135 -2.01 5.11 17.94
N SER A 136 -2.20 5.57 16.71
CA SER A 136 -2.90 6.83 16.42
C SER A 136 -4.05 6.71 15.43
N ILE A 137 -5.15 7.42 15.70
CA ILE A 137 -6.25 7.58 14.74
C ILE A 137 -5.82 8.41 13.52
N ASP A 138 -4.86 9.33 13.67
CA ASP A 138 -4.37 10.16 12.58
C ASP A 138 -3.63 9.34 11.53
N ASP A 139 -2.86 8.35 11.97
CA ASP A 139 -2.15 7.43 11.08
C ASP A 139 -3.16 6.60 10.25
N VAL A 140 -4.27 6.14 10.86
CA VAL A 140 -5.39 5.48 10.15
C VAL A 140 -6.02 6.38 9.10
N LEU A 141 -6.30 7.63 9.44
CA LEU A 141 -6.90 8.60 8.52
C LEU A 141 -5.97 8.92 7.35
N LEU A 142 -4.67 9.11 7.61
CA LEU A 142 -3.66 9.37 6.58
C LEU A 142 -3.49 8.17 5.65
N ASN A 143 -3.34 6.97 6.21
CA ASN A 143 -3.24 5.73 5.46
C ASN A 143 -4.45 5.50 4.53
N ALA A 144 -5.66 5.70 5.05
CA ALA A 144 -6.89 5.56 4.27
C ALA A 144 -7.02 6.64 3.18
N THR A 145 -6.62 7.89 3.50
CA THR A 145 -6.59 9.00 2.56
C THR A 145 -5.62 8.73 1.42
N GLY A 146 -4.41 8.25 1.72
CA GLY A 146 -3.39 7.87 0.74
C GLY A 146 -3.88 6.83 -0.26
N ALA A 147 -4.52 5.77 0.22
CA ALA A 147 -5.15 4.77 -0.63
C ALA A 147 -6.29 5.36 -1.48
N GLY A 148 -7.13 6.21 -0.90
CA GLY A 148 -8.21 6.92 -1.59
C GLY A 148 -7.71 7.84 -2.71
N LEU A 149 -6.63 8.58 -2.48
CA LEU A 149 -6.03 9.43 -3.51
C LEU A 149 -5.43 8.60 -4.65
N ALA A 150 -4.77 7.49 -4.32
CA ALA A 150 -4.11 6.63 -5.29
C ALA A 150 -5.07 5.87 -6.21
N VAL A 151 -6.29 5.52 -5.76
CA VAL A 151 -7.27 4.79 -6.59
C VAL A 151 -7.82 5.64 -7.74
N LEU A 152 -7.95 6.96 -7.56
CA LEU A 152 -8.58 7.87 -8.52
C LEU A 152 -7.87 7.87 -9.90
N PRO A 153 -6.55 8.12 -9.99
CA PRO A 153 -5.84 8.06 -11.27
C PRO A 153 -5.69 6.62 -11.78
N ALA A 154 -5.53 5.64 -10.89
CA ALA A 154 -5.26 4.24 -11.26
C ALA A 154 -6.37 3.63 -12.13
N ARG A 155 -7.62 4.04 -11.91
CA ARG A 155 -8.77 3.53 -12.68
C ARG A 155 -8.69 3.88 -14.16
N ARG A 156 -8.05 5.00 -14.50
CA ARG A 156 -7.93 5.52 -15.87
C ARG A 156 -6.67 5.04 -16.59
N MET A 157 -5.78 4.32 -15.92
CA MET A 157 -4.50 3.94 -16.51
C MET A 157 -4.67 2.79 -17.51
N PRO A 158 -4.27 2.98 -18.79
CA PRO A 158 -4.28 1.90 -19.78
C PRO A 158 -3.18 0.88 -19.48
N VAL A 159 -3.37 -0.35 -19.95
CA VAL A 159 -2.28 -1.35 -19.96
C VAL A 159 -1.45 -1.10 -21.22
N PRO A 160 -0.13 -0.87 -21.12
CA PRO A 160 0.71 -0.68 -22.30
C PRO A 160 0.63 -1.87 -23.27
N ASP A 161 0.33 -1.62 -24.54
CA ASP A 161 0.22 -2.67 -25.57
C ASP A 161 1.50 -3.51 -25.71
N ARG A 162 2.66 -2.91 -25.40
CA ARG A 162 3.96 -3.61 -25.37
C ARG A 162 4.03 -4.75 -24.35
N LEU A 163 3.26 -4.68 -23.27
CA LEU A 163 3.20 -5.76 -22.29
C LEU A 163 2.33 -6.92 -22.78
N LEU A 164 1.33 -6.64 -23.62
CA LEU A 164 0.52 -7.66 -24.27
C LEU A 164 1.32 -8.43 -25.32
N SER A 165 2.17 -7.74 -26.10
CA SER A 165 3.00 -8.38 -27.13
C SER A 165 4.09 -9.30 -26.59
N LEU A 166 4.43 -9.20 -25.30
CA LEU A 166 5.40 -10.08 -24.63
C LEU A 166 4.77 -11.38 -24.11
N LEU A 167 3.43 -11.49 -24.16
CA LEU A 167 2.75 -12.72 -23.80
C LEU A 167 2.72 -13.65 -25.03
N PRO A 168 3.04 -14.94 -24.84
CA PRO A 168 2.87 -15.90 -25.92
C PRO A 168 1.40 -15.89 -26.38
N SER A 169 1.21 -15.63 -27.67
CA SER A 169 -0.02 -15.93 -28.39
C SER A 169 -0.32 -17.41 -28.14
N ARG A 170 -1.44 -17.67 -27.45
CA ARG A 170 -2.01 -19.01 -27.41
C ARG A 170 -2.89 -19.16 -28.62
#